data_AF-D7E664-F1
#
_entry.id   AF-D7E664-F1
#
_cell.length_a   1.000
_cell.length_b   1.000
_cell.length_c   1.000
_cell.angle_alpha   90.00
_cell.angle_beta   90.00
_cell.angle_gamma   90.00
#
_symmetry.space_group_name_H-M   'P 1'
#
loop_
_entity.id
_entity.type
_entity.pdbx_description
1 polymer ?
#
loop_
_entity_poly.entity_id
_entity_poly.type
_entity_poly.pdbx_seq_one_letter_code
_entity_poly.pdbx_strand_id
1 'polypeptide(L)'
;MYMNEPPKGPNQRYAEWLEDVTFHRRDEKKSKQSWNYIGSVTRQLMKNQDNFDILEFIPAEPYMPVVARIASKKKGKKITTEQYSRARLDLINARIINYVKMSFKKHDGTTYKITPHFLNPLGKYYYGNTFATSPDTMSMGFYHNNTESREFSVRHIEFLKNYYKNKGYDVELGSYPFDLIIDGKHGFVLTEMHENSIGIEIRLAEAMKECVNKNMTLYCPAISMGMMKRVSAIIAGLIYYSEKVDHFAYVTYHEAEICSDVKTENWSYYLTRTNDGDTAELPEVIEFPKIDVNSHNLVLSQLKNTSEKRKKKNLSNWYSYMYEPVYINNLKNYEIAPHIKVTVGLDYFGMTWRRHAMKSSAILTGKCRQTMTDYIREFPDLLVADNKADEQHNKTIDIFKEHGSEVIYADRNHAKAVLDSENLIIHSMATTSYMGNKRESYIIINFEDHPLKDMIHSTFYNMIYYLGQGKQSSFIHEWKKIKPLFKNRLGILANFHGKTTKWPYYGLIKSAARQKGIKIYTSHLDIKKLASLSAEIRIQGVSRLDNHKSLMVAKCPIYKERMWHPRLIFNSDFVALGSWDMAHIKDQKELQAIVYLNDELIPGKKKKKKK
;
A
#
# COMPACT_ATOMS: atom_id res chain seq x y z
N MET A 1 -38.43 -4.19 5.31
CA MET A 1 -38.14 -2.87 5.93
C MET A 1 -36.68 -2.53 5.64
N TYR A 2 -36.43 -1.36 5.07
CA TYR A 2 -35.26 -1.03 4.23
C TYR A 2 -33.89 -1.11 4.94
N MET A 3 -33.08 -2.11 4.60
CA MET A 3 -31.63 -2.12 4.82
C MET A 3 -30.91 -1.94 3.49
N ASN A 4 -30.86 -0.72 2.96
CA ASN A 4 -30.08 -0.42 1.76
C ASN A 4 -29.21 0.80 2.03
N GLU A 5 -28.02 0.56 2.59
CA GLU A 5 -26.75 1.25 2.32
C GLU A 5 -25.71 0.86 3.39
N PRO A 6 -24.44 0.60 3.04
CA PRO A 6 -23.36 0.54 4.03
C PRO A 6 -23.33 1.81 4.90
N PRO A 7 -22.99 1.73 6.21
CA PRO A 7 -22.80 2.92 7.02
C PRO A 7 -21.70 3.74 6.35
N LYS A 8 -22.09 4.91 5.89
CA LYS A 8 -21.22 5.82 5.18
C LYS A 8 -20.05 6.14 6.09
N GLY A 9 -18.84 5.80 5.64
CA GLY A 9 -17.64 6.12 6.40
C GLY A 9 -17.61 7.63 6.71
N PRO A 10 -16.84 8.10 7.70
CA PRO A 10 -16.75 9.51 8.05
C PRO A 10 -16.38 10.40 6.85
N ASN A 11 -15.68 9.83 5.86
CA ASN A 11 -15.33 10.49 4.58
C ASN A 11 -16.37 10.31 3.46
N GLN A 12 -17.36 9.43 3.59
CA GLN A 12 -18.57 9.42 2.74
C GLN A 12 -19.62 10.38 3.32
N ARG A 13 -19.71 10.52 4.64
CA ARG A 13 -20.43 11.64 5.27
C ARG A 13 -19.83 13.00 4.88
N TYR A 14 -18.51 13.05 4.70
CA TYR A 14 -17.84 14.20 4.08
C TYR A 14 -18.33 14.51 2.67
N ALA A 15 -18.89 13.55 1.93
CA ALA A 15 -19.45 13.76 0.60
C ALA A 15 -20.96 14.11 0.62
N GLU A 16 -21.69 13.75 1.67
CA GLU A 16 -23.14 13.91 1.76
C GLU A 16 -23.61 15.10 2.56
N TRP A 17 -22.79 15.60 3.50
CA TRP A 17 -22.97 16.94 4.04
C TRP A 17 -22.71 18.04 2.98
N LEU A 18 -22.39 17.66 1.74
CA LEU A 18 -22.10 18.56 0.61
C LEU A 18 -23.29 18.78 -0.35
N GLU A 19 -24.54 18.49 0.03
CA GLU A 19 -25.64 19.08 -0.76
C GLU A 19 -25.62 20.62 -0.63
N ASP A 20 -25.15 21.18 0.49
CA ASP A 20 -25.09 22.64 0.69
C ASP A 20 -23.70 23.29 0.75
N VAL A 21 -22.60 22.53 0.84
CA VAL A 21 -21.24 23.12 0.88
C VAL A 21 -20.28 22.41 -0.08
N THR A 22 -20.43 22.63 -1.39
CA THR A 22 -19.48 22.07 -2.38
C THR A 22 -18.15 22.84 -2.36
N PHE A 23 -17.06 22.23 -1.90
CA PHE A 23 -15.73 22.85 -1.85
C PHE A 23 -14.96 22.67 -3.17
N HIS A 24 -15.33 23.45 -4.19
CA HIS A 24 -14.57 23.51 -5.45
C HIS A 24 -13.47 24.57 -5.37
N ARG A 25 -12.19 24.16 -5.34
CA ARG A 25 -11.02 25.07 -5.50
C ARG A 25 -11.01 25.90 -6.81
N ARG A 26 -11.94 25.62 -7.73
CA ARG A 26 -12.12 26.30 -9.01
C ARG A 26 -13.36 27.20 -9.05
N ASP A 27 -14.09 27.32 -7.94
CA ASP A 27 -15.24 28.20 -7.78
C ASP A 27 -14.90 29.28 -6.73
N GLU A 28 -14.74 30.51 -7.19
CA GLU A 28 -14.25 31.64 -6.39
C GLU A 28 -15.14 31.96 -5.19
N LYS A 29 -16.47 31.75 -5.28
CA LYS A 29 -17.39 32.03 -4.17
C LYS A 29 -17.25 31.02 -3.03
N LYS A 30 -17.12 29.73 -3.38
CA LYS A 30 -16.89 28.63 -2.42
C LYS A 30 -15.49 28.69 -1.80
N SER A 31 -14.52 29.24 -2.54
CA SER A 31 -13.21 29.60 -2.01
C SER A 31 -13.34 30.62 -0.88
N LYS A 32 -14.10 31.72 -1.05
CA LYS A 32 -14.24 32.77 -0.02
C LYS A 32 -14.83 32.28 1.30
N GLN A 33 -15.88 31.45 1.28
CA GLN A 33 -16.45 30.87 2.50
C GLN A 33 -15.44 29.97 3.23
N SER A 34 -14.65 29.21 2.47
CA SER A 34 -13.57 28.39 2.99
C SER A 34 -12.50 29.22 3.70
N TRP A 35 -12.05 30.31 3.08
CA TRP A 35 -11.10 31.25 3.68
C TRP A 35 -11.65 31.90 4.95
N ASN A 36 -12.93 32.24 4.97
CA ASN A 36 -13.58 32.81 6.16
C ASN A 36 -13.62 31.80 7.32
N TYR A 37 -14.00 30.54 7.04
CA TYR A 37 -13.97 29.47 8.04
C TYR A 37 -12.56 29.24 8.59
N ILE A 38 -11.58 29.04 7.70
CA ILE A 38 -10.18 28.84 8.09
C ILE A 38 -9.67 30.04 8.90
N GLY A 39 -9.91 31.27 8.44
CA GLY A 39 -9.49 32.48 9.14
C GLY A 39 -10.17 32.67 10.49
N SER A 40 -11.44 32.28 10.64
CA SER A 40 -12.15 32.30 11.92
C SER A 40 -11.54 31.31 12.92
N VAL A 41 -11.39 30.04 12.52
CA VAL A 41 -10.78 29.00 13.37
C VAL A 41 -9.33 29.35 13.71
N THR A 42 -8.54 29.80 12.74
CA THR A 42 -7.15 30.19 12.97
C THR A 42 -7.05 31.32 13.99
N ARG A 43 -7.89 32.37 13.89
CA ARG A 43 -7.92 33.44 14.91
C ARG A 43 -8.28 32.93 16.30
N GLN A 44 -9.18 31.95 16.40
CA GLN A 44 -9.52 31.33 17.68
C GLN A 44 -8.33 30.55 18.25
N LEU A 45 -7.66 29.74 17.43
CA LEU A 45 -6.56 28.87 17.86
C LEU A 45 -5.24 29.62 18.08
N MET A 46 -4.98 30.73 17.39
CA MET A 46 -3.75 31.54 17.54
C MET A 46 -3.58 32.17 18.92
N LYS A 47 -4.63 32.21 19.74
CA LYS A 47 -4.55 32.68 21.13
C LYS A 47 -3.60 31.83 21.99
N ASN A 48 -3.34 30.59 21.58
CA ASN A 48 -2.42 29.69 22.26
C ASN A 48 -1.56 28.93 21.23
N GLN A 49 -0.26 29.19 21.22
CA GLN A 49 0.66 28.59 20.26
C GLN A 49 0.70 27.05 20.37
N ASP A 50 0.45 26.51 21.56
CA ASP A 50 0.44 25.05 21.80
C ASP A 50 -0.69 24.34 21.04
N ASN A 51 -1.72 25.07 20.60
CA ASN A 51 -2.83 24.53 19.81
C ASN A 51 -2.34 23.91 18.51
N PHE A 52 -1.45 24.60 17.79
CA PHE A 52 -0.94 24.13 16.51
C PHE A 52 0.04 22.98 16.70
N ASP A 53 0.89 23.04 17.74
CA ASP A 53 1.84 21.98 18.03
C ASP A 53 1.16 20.67 18.43
N ILE A 54 0.07 20.75 19.18
CA ILE A 54 -0.74 19.57 19.53
C ILE A 54 -1.52 19.08 18.32
N LEU A 55 -2.22 19.98 17.62
CA LEU A 55 -3.03 19.64 16.45
C LEU A 55 -2.22 18.92 15.37
N GLU A 56 -0.98 19.34 15.13
CA GLU A 56 -0.08 18.72 14.15
C GLU A 56 0.05 17.20 14.33
N PHE A 57 0.14 16.72 15.57
CA PHE A 57 0.43 15.30 15.87
C PHE A 57 -0.81 14.48 16.28
N ILE A 58 -1.97 15.09 16.54
CA ILE A 58 -3.22 14.38 16.87
C ILE A 58 -3.55 13.23 15.90
N PRO A 59 -3.40 13.37 14.56
CA PRO A 59 -3.69 12.28 13.64
C PRO A 59 -2.88 11.00 13.91
N ALA A 60 -1.65 11.15 14.39
CA ALA A 60 -0.72 10.06 14.63
C ALA A 60 -0.81 9.48 16.05
N GLU A 61 -1.23 10.27 17.04
CA GLU A 61 -1.40 9.83 18.42
C GLU A 61 -2.65 10.52 18.97
N PRO A 62 -3.77 9.81 19.19
CA PRO A 62 -5.03 10.44 19.58
C PRO A 62 -5.13 10.76 21.08
N TYR A 63 -4.05 10.58 21.85
CA TYR A 63 -4.04 10.75 23.31
C TYR A 63 -3.27 12.01 23.73
N MET A 64 -4.01 13.04 24.16
CA MET A 64 -3.48 14.37 24.46
C MET A 64 -2.20 14.40 25.33
N PRO A 65 -2.08 13.65 26.45
CA PRO A 65 -0.85 13.67 27.24
C PRO A 65 0.36 13.12 26.47
N VAL A 66 0.13 12.11 25.61
CA VAL A 66 1.19 11.49 24.80
C VAL A 66 1.56 12.41 23.64
N VAL A 67 0.57 13.03 23.00
CA VAL A 67 0.76 14.07 21.97
C VAL A 67 1.60 15.21 22.49
N ALA A 68 1.26 15.75 23.67
CA ALA A 68 1.99 16.85 24.28
C ALA A 68 3.47 16.50 24.50
N ARG A 69 3.77 15.27 24.92
CA ARG A 69 5.14 14.76 25.06
C ARG A 69 5.88 14.66 23.72
N ILE A 70 5.20 14.15 22.68
CA ILE A 70 5.76 14.06 21.32
C ILE A 70 6.06 15.46 20.77
N ALA A 71 5.07 16.36 20.83
CA ALA A 71 5.19 17.74 20.41
C ALA A 71 6.32 18.45 21.17
N SER A 72 6.41 18.25 22.49
CA SER A 72 7.48 18.82 23.31
C SER A 72 8.86 18.43 22.80
N LYS A 73 9.07 17.13 22.55
CA LYS A 73 10.33 16.59 22.03
C LYS A 73 10.65 17.12 20.63
N LYS A 74 9.66 17.17 19.74
CA LYS A 74 9.82 17.59 18.34
C LYS A 74 10.03 19.08 18.17
N LYS A 75 9.43 19.90 19.03
CA LYS A 75 9.48 21.36 18.99
C LYS A 75 10.57 21.95 19.89
N GLY A 76 11.25 21.14 20.68
CA GLY A 76 12.31 21.60 21.59
C GLY A 76 11.80 22.48 22.73
N LYS A 77 10.53 22.37 23.11
CA LYS A 77 9.91 23.11 24.22
C LYS A 77 9.13 22.18 25.14
N LYS A 78 9.04 22.49 26.42
CA LYS A 78 8.25 21.68 27.37
C LYS A 78 6.78 22.16 27.34
N ILE A 79 5.86 21.27 27.00
CA ILE A 79 4.41 21.51 27.09
C ILE A 79 3.91 20.91 28.42
N THR A 80 3.42 21.76 29.32
CA THR A 80 2.90 21.36 30.63
C THR A 80 1.48 20.77 30.53
N THR A 81 1.02 20.20 31.65
CA THR A 81 -0.34 19.66 31.78
C THR A 81 -1.43 20.69 31.53
N GLU A 82 -1.24 21.90 32.05
CA GLU A 82 -2.17 23.01 31.88
C GLU A 82 -2.23 23.49 30.42
N GLN A 83 -1.07 23.58 29.77
CA GLN A 83 -0.95 24.00 28.38
C GLN A 83 -1.68 23.05 27.43
N TYR A 84 -1.44 21.73 27.54
CA TYR A 84 -2.17 20.80 26.68
C TYR A 84 -3.65 20.70 27.04
N SER A 85 -4.04 20.91 28.30
CA SER A 85 -5.44 20.91 28.71
C SER A 85 -6.19 22.10 28.12
N ARG A 86 -5.56 23.28 28.08
CA ARG A 86 -6.08 24.47 27.41
C ARG A 86 -6.20 24.22 25.91
N ALA A 87 -5.15 23.68 25.29
CA ALA A 87 -5.18 23.39 23.86
C ALA A 87 -6.25 22.36 23.47
N ARG A 88 -6.44 21.32 24.29
CA ARG A 88 -7.55 20.37 24.13
C ARG A 88 -8.90 21.10 24.12
N LEU A 89 -9.15 21.97 25.09
CA LEU A 89 -10.40 22.73 25.19
C LEU A 89 -10.58 23.68 23.99
N ASP A 90 -9.53 24.39 23.58
CA ASP A 90 -9.57 25.29 22.43
C ASP A 90 -9.95 24.53 21.14
N LEU A 91 -9.35 23.35 20.92
CA LEU A 91 -9.64 22.50 19.75
C LEU A 91 -11.07 21.93 19.77
N ILE A 92 -11.60 21.60 20.96
CA ILE A 92 -13.01 21.16 21.13
C ILE A 92 -13.96 22.33 20.86
N ASN A 93 -13.69 23.49 21.45
CA ASN A 93 -14.52 24.69 21.31
C ASN A 93 -14.51 25.24 19.88
N ALA A 94 -13.40 25.08 19.16
CA ALA A 94 -13.28 25.38 17.74
C ALA A 94 -13.95 24.32 16.84
N ARG A 95 -14.52 23.26 17.43
CA ARG A 95 -15.14 22.13 16.72
C ARG A 95 -14.19 21.51 15.70
N ILE A 96 -12.93 21.30 16.08
CA ILE A 96 -11.89 20.67 15.25
C ILE A 96 -11.71 19.20 15.62
N ILE A 97 -11.81 18.89 16.91
CA ILE A 97 -11.68 17.53 17.42
C ILE A 97 -12.94 17.12 18.18
N ASN A 98 -13.24 15.83 18.11
CA ASN A 98 -14.23 15.17 18.95
C ASN A 98 -13.53 14.10 19.80
N TYR A 99 -14.27 13.57 20.77
CA TYR A 99 -13.80 12.47 21.60
C TYR A 99 -14.96 11.55 21.98
N VAL A 100 -14.64 10.31 22.29
CA VAL A 100 -15.57 9.33 22.86
C VAL A 100 -14.85 8.62 24.00
N LYS A 101 -15.52 8.49 25.14
CA LYS A 101 -14.97 7.75 26.28
C LYS A 101 -15.05 6.25 25.98
N MET A 102 -13.92 5.59 26.12
CA MET A 102 -13.80 4.15 25.96
C MET A 102 -13.11 3.54 27.18
N SER A 103 -13.21 2.23 27.32
CA SER A 103 -12.48 1.44 28.31
C SER A 103 -11.83 0.25 27.63
N PHE A 104 -10.57 -0.03 27.99
CA PHE A 104 -9.88 -1.27 27.68
C PHE A 104 -9.90 -2.19 28.90
N LYS A 105 -10.60 -3.32 28.80
CA LYS A 105 -10.59 -4.37 29.83
C LYS A 105 -9.67 -5.50 29.37
N LYS A 106 -8.65 -5.82 30.16
CA LYS A 106 -7.80 -6.99 29.92
C LYS A 106 -8.55 -8.28 30.26
N HIS A 107 -8.08 -9.40 29.72
CA HIS A 107 -8.57 -10.75 30.04
C HIS A 107 -8.52 -11.08 31.56
N ASP A 108 -7.56 -10.49 32.30
CA ASP A 108 -7.43 -10.61 33.76
C ASP A 108 -8.44 -9.77 34.57
N GLY A 109 -9.30 -9.00 33.89
CA GLY A 109 -10.30 -8.13 34.51
C GLY A 109 -9.88 -6.67 34.70
N THR A 110 -8.58 -6.34 34.56
CA THR A 110 -8.05 -4.98 34.73
C THR A 110 -8.65 -4.02 33.70
N THR A 111 -9.13 -2.86 34.13
CA THR A 111 -9.79 -1.87 33.25
C THR A 111 -9.03 -0.54 33.20
N TYR A 112 -8.71 -0.08 31.98
CA TYR A 112 -8.08 1.21 31.69
C TYR A 112 -9.07 2.13 30.97
N LYS A 113 -9.41 3.26 31.58
CA LYS A 113 -10.26 4.27 30.95
C LYS A 113 -9.44 5.13 29.99
N ILE A 114 -9.95 5.28 28.77
CA ILE A 114 -9.28 6.01 27.68
C ILE A 114 -10.25 6.96 26.98
N THR A 115 -9.74 8.14 26.61
CA THR A 115 -10.51 9.14 25.87
C THR A 115 -9.73 9.55 24.62
N PRO A 116 -9.81 8.77 23.53
CA PRO A 116 -9.20 9.14 22.26
C PRO A 116 -9.81 10.42 21.70
N HIS A 117 -8.96 11.30 21.18
CA HIS A 117 -9.34 12.50 20.44
C HIS A 117 -9.05 12.27 18.96
N PHE A 118 -10.01 12.59 18.11
CA PHE A 118 -9.88 12.42 16.67
C PHE A 118 -10.34 13.67 15.94
N LEU A 119 -9.76 13.91 14.76
CA LEU A 119 -10.21 14.99 13.90
C LEU A 119 -11.61 14.67 13.39
N ASN A 120 -12.55 15.59 13.62
CA ASN A 120 -13.84 15.53 12.97
C ASN A 120 -13.70 15.94 11.47
N PRO A 121 -14.76 15.81 10.65
CA PRO A 121 -14.67 16.15 9.22
C PRO A 121 -14.13 17.57 8.94
N LEU A 122 -14.57 18.57 9.71
CA LEU A 122 -14.10 19.95 9.58
C LEU A 122 -12.65 20.11 10.04
N GLY A 123 -12.25 19.41 11.09
CA GLY A 123 -10.87 19.39 11.59
C GLY A 123 -9.89 18.77 10.59
N LYS A 124 -10.27 17.71 9.87
CA LYS A 124 -9.46 17.14 8.78
C LYS A 124 -9.25 18.14 7.65
N TYR A 125 -10.30 18.88 7.28
CA TYR A 125 -10.23 19.93 6.27
C TYR A 125 -9.32 21.09 6.72
N TYR A 126 -9.52 21.58 7.94
CA TYR A 126 -8.71 22.64 8.52
C TYR A 126 -7.23 22.23 8.58
N TYR A 127 -6.94 21.01 9.04
CA TYR A 127 -5.59 20.44 9.08
C TYR A 127 -4.91 20.49 7.71
N GLY A 128 -5.60 20.04 6.65
CA GLY A 128 -5.07 20.04 5.29
C GLY A 128 -4.67 21.43 4.77
N ASN A 129 -5.40 22.48 5.18
CA ASN A 129 -5.08 23.85 4.82
C ASN A 129 -3.94 24.42 5.68
N THR A 130 -3.97 24.19 6.99
CA THR A 130 -3.00 24.76 7.95
C THR A 130 -1.60 24.17 7.78
N PHE A 131 -1.48 22.86 7.55
CA PHE A 131 -0.18 22.19 7.47
C PHE A 131 0.26 21.85 6.03
N ALA A 132 -0.54 22.23 5.02
CA ALA A 132 -0.32 21.87 3.62
C ALA A 132 -0.08 20.36 3.39
N THR A 133 -0.59 19.51 4.29
CA THR A 133 -0.42 18.06 4.27
C THR A 133 -1.65 17.37 4.86
N SER A 134 -1.91 16.14 4.46
CA SER A 134 -3.07 15.40 4.97
C SER A 134 -2.78 14.81 6.35
N PRO A 135 -3.82 14.62 7.21
CA PRO A 135 -3.69 13.86 8.46
C PRO A 135 -3.09 12.45 8.24
N ASP A 136 -3.36 11.85 7.08
CA ASP A 136 -2.84 10.54 6.69
C ASP A 136 -1.33 10.59 6.45
N THR A 137 -0.84 11.62 5.78
CA THR A 137 0.60 11.83 5.54
C THR A 137 1.35 11.93 6.87
N MET A 138 0.81 12.68 7.83
CA MET A 138 1.38 12.79 9.17
C MET A 138 1.39 11.44 9.89
N SER A 139 0.26 10.73 9.89
CA SER A 139 0.13 9.42 10.53
C SER A 139 1.13 8.42 9.95
N MET A 140 1.15 8.27 8.62
CA MET A 140 2.09 7.38 7.92
C MET A 140 3.55 7.73 8.24
N GLY A 141 3.91 9.02 8.18
CA GLY A 141 5.26 9.49 8.50
C GLY A 141 5.65 9.21 9.95
N PHE A 142 4.71 9.35 10.89
CA PHE A 142 4.94 9.04 12.29
C PHE A 142 5.20 7.55 12.51
N TYR A 143 4.35 6.65 12.00
CA TYR A 143 4.50 5.22 12.23
C TYR A 143 5.69 4.61 11.49
N HIS A 144 5.99 5.10 10.28
CA HIS A 144 7.18 4.71 9.54
C HIS A 144 8.47 4.99 10.33
N ASN A 145 8.52 6.10 11.06
CA ASN A 145 9.71 6.48 11.81
C ASN A 145 9.83 5.82 13.19
N ASN A 146 8.74 5.26 13.73
CA ASN A 146 8.67 4.81 15.14
C ASN A 146 8.30 3.33 15.30
N THR A 147 8.15 2.57 14.23
CA THR A 147 7.80 1.14 14.31
C THR A 147 8.76 0.31 13.47
N GLU A 148 9.15 -0.86 13.96
CA GLU A 148 10.01 -1.80 13.23
C GLU A 148 9.18 -2.95 12.67
N SER A 149 9.45 -3.35 11.43
CA SER A 149 8.79 -4.51 10.80
C SER A 149 9.47 -5.80 11.24
N ARG A 150 8.84 -6.51 12.17
CA ARG A 150 9.29 -7.82 12.67
C ARG A 150 8.74 -8.95 11.80
N GLU A 151 9.38 -10.11 11.83
CA GLU A 151 8.94 -11.31 11.09
C GLU A 151 7.48 -11.67 11.38
N PHE A 152 7.10 -11.69 12.66
CA PHE A 152 5.74 -12.01 13.07
C PHE A 152 4.70 -11.14 12.38
N SER A 153 4.93 -9.83 12.39
CA SER A 153 4.04 -8.88 11.75
C SER A 153 3.80 -9.25 10.29
N VAL A 154 4.83 -9.67 9.54
CA VAL A 154 4.64 -10.02 8.13
C VAL A 154 3.79 -11.29 7.93
N ARG A 155 3.93 -12.30 8.80
CA ARG A 155 3.30 -13.63 8.67
C ARG A 155 2.07 -13.82 9.55
N HIS A 156 1.58 -12.75 10.17
CA HIS A 156 0.53 -12.80 11.18
C HIS A 156 -0.72 -13.59 10.77
N ILE A 157 -1.24 -13.37 9.55
CA ILE A 157 -2.41 -14.10 9.04
C ILE A 157 -2.12 -15.60 8.89
N GLU A 158 -0.93 -15.95 8.39
CA GLU A 158 -0.51 -17.35 8.21
C GLU A 158 -0.46 -18.08 9.55
N PHE A 159 0.09 -17.41 10.56
CA PHE A 159 0.17 -17.90 11.92
C PHE A 159 -1.21 -18.10 12.57
N LEU A 160 -2.07 -17.08 12.53
CA LEU A 160 -3.44 -17.19 13.05
C LEU A 160 -4.21 -18.32 12.35
N LYS A 161 -4.15 -18.38 11.02
CA LYS A 161 -4.77 -19.43 10.23
C LYS A 161 -4.31 -20.83 10.67
N ASN A 162 -3.01 -21.06 10.73
CA ASN A 162 -2.47 -22.38 11.06
C ASN A 162 -2.85 -22.80 12.48
N TYR A 163 -2.77 -21.88 13.44
CA TYR A 163 -3.15 -22.14 14.81
C TYR A 163 -4.63 -22.56 14.95
N TYR A 164 -5.56 -21.76 14.39
CA TYR A 164 -6.98 -22.07 14.52
C TYR A 164 -7.36 -23.34 13.75
N LYS A 165 -6.80 -23.56 12.55
CA LYS A 165 -6.99 -24.84 11.84
C LYS A 165 -6.53 -26.04 12.66
N ASN A 166 -5.37 -25.94 13.31
CA ASN A 166 -4.84 -27.03 14.15
C ASN A 166 -5.69 -27.31 15.39
N LYS A 167 -6.45 -26.31 15.87
CA LYS A 167 -7.43 -26.48 16.95
C LYS A 167 -8.82 -26.95 16.47
N GLY A 168 -8.98 -27.24 15.17
CA GLY A 168 -10.23 -27.77 14.62
C GLY A 168 -11.27 -26.71 14.23
N TYR A 169 -10.90 -25.43 14.25
CA TYR A 169 -11.79 -24.35 13.80
C TYR A 169 -11.89 -24.30 12.27
N ASP A 170 -13.04 -23.86 11.77
CA ASP A 170 -13.18 -23.49 10.36
C ASP A 170 -12.55 -22.11 10.13
N VAL A 171 -11.79 -22.00 9.04
CA VAL A 171 -10.97 -20.82 8.77
C VAL A 171 -11.14 -20.37 7.33
N GLU A 172 -11.79 -19.23 7.17
CA GLU A 172 -12.03 -18.56 5.90
C GLU A 172 -11.07 -17.37 5.72
N LEU A 173 -10.48 -17.25 4.52
CA LEU A 173 -9.60 -16.15 4.14
C LEU A 173 -10.13 -15.47 2.88
N GLY A 174 -9.93 -14.17 2.78
CA GLY A 174 -10.23 -13.40 1.59
C GLY A 174 -11.64 -12.80 1.54
N SER A 175 -12.33 -12.75 2.68
CA SER A 175 -13.75 -12.39 2.77
C SER A 175 -13.89 -10.94 3.21
N TYR A 176 -13.63 -10.04 2.26
CA TYR A 176 -13.74 -8.61 2.46
C TYR A 176 -15.09 -8.25 3.15
N PRO A 177 -15.08 -7.43 4.23
CA PRO A 177 -13.98 -6.59 4.71
C PRO A 177 -12.98 -7.28 5.63
N PHE A 178 -13.16 -8.56 5.97
CA PHE A 178 -12.27 -9.32 6.86
C PHE A 178 -11.07 -9.92 6.13
N ASP A 179 -9.95 -10.03 6.82
CA ASP A 179 -8.78 -10.77 6.34
C ASP A 179 -8.89 -12.27 6.65
N LEU A 180 -9.51 -12.59 7.79
CA LEU A 180 -9.67 -13.92 8.35
C LEU A 180 -11.00 -13.98 9.09
N ILE A 181 -11.77 -15.05 8.88
CA ILE A 181 -12.98 -15.37 9.65
C ILE A 181 -12.80 -16.77 10.26
N ILE A 182 -13.09 -16.89 11.55
CA ILE A 182 -13.08 -18.17 12.29
C ILE A 182 -14.52 -18.55 12.65
N ASP A 183 -14.93 -19.77 12.29
CA ASP A 183 -16.26 -20.36 12.56
C ASP A 183 -17.46 -19.50 12.12
N GLY A 184 -17.26 -18.55 11.19
CA GLY A 184 -18.28 -17.56 10.84
C GLY A 184 -18.64 -16.57 11.97
N LYS A 185 -17.93 -16.61 13.12
CA LYS A 185 -18.23 -15.82 14.33
C LYS A 185 -17.16 -14.80 14.69
N HIS A 186 -15.92 -14.96 14.22
CA HIS A 186 -14.79 -14.12 14.62
C HIS A 186 -14.13 -13.50 13.40
N GLY A 187 -14.40 -12.21 13.16
CA GLY A 187 -13.89 -11.49 12.00
C GLY A 187 -12.66 -10.67 12.35
N PHE A 188 -11.54 -10.94 11.68
CA PHE A 188 -10.27 -10.24 11.87
C PHE A 188 -10.05 -9.18 10.79
N VAL A 189 -9.66 -7.98 11.21
CA VAL A 189 -9.22 -6.88 10.35
C VAL A 189 -7.80 -6.50 10.76
N LEU A 190 -6.82 -6.94 9.98
CA LEU A 190 -5.45 -6.49 10.11
C LEU A 190 -5.33 -5.13 9.44
N THR A 191 -4.95 -4.14 10.23
CA THR A 191 -4.62 -2.82 9.71
C THR A 191 -3.12 -2.75 9.43
N GLU A 192 -2.70 -1.88 8.50
CA GLU A 192 -1.28 -1.62 8.22
C GLU A 192 -0.89 -0.19 8.58
N MET A 193 0.38 0.02 8.90
CA MET A 193 0.91 1.37 9.15
C MET A 193 0.77 2.30 7.93
N HIS A 194 0.88 1.72 6.73
CA HIS A 194 0.79 2.43 5.45
C HIS A 194 -0.64 2.56 4.95
N GLU A 195 -1.62 1.99 5.67
CA GLU A 195 -3.02 2.26 5.35
C GLU A 195 -3.38 3.69 5.75
N ASN A 196 -3.88 4.45 4.77
CA ASN A 196 -4.39 5.79 5.03
C ASN A 196 -5.61 5.71 5.96
N SER A 197 -5.84 6.74 6.77
CA SER A 197 -6.89 6.68 7.79
C SER A 197 -8.26 6.58 7.13
N ILE A 198 -8.44 7.18 5.95
CA ILE A 198 -9.68 7.07 5.17
C ILE A 198 -10.01 5.61 4.82
N GLY A 199 -9.06 4.84 4.32
CA GLY A 199 -9.24 3.45 3.91
C GLY A 199 -9.50 2.54 5.11
N ILE A 200 -8.78 2.76 6.22
CA ILE A 200 -9.01 2.05 7.49
C ILE A 200 -10.41 2.37 8.02
N GLU A 201 -10.78 3.65 8.07
CA GLU A 201 -12.09 4.12 8.57
C GLU A 201 -13.25 3.43 7.84
N ILE A 202 -13.23 3.42 6.50
CA ILE A 202 -14.35 2.83 5.74
C ILE A 202 -14.34 1.31 5.88
N ARG A 203 -13.16 0.67 5.83
CA ARG A 203 -13.06 -0.79 6.02
C ARG A 203 -13.59 -1.21 7.40
N LEU A 204 -13.21 -0.50 8.46
CA LEU A 204 -13.69 -0.78 9.80
C LEU A 204 -15.19 -0.49 9.92
N ALA A 205 -15.71 0.56 9.27
CA ALA A 205 -17.14 0.81 9.23
C ALA A 205 -17.93 -0.37 8.63
N GLU A 206 -17.47 -0.91 7.50
CA GLU A 206 -18.07 -2.11 6.88
C GLU A 206 -17.96 -3.34 7.80
N ALA A 207 -16.77 -3.57 8.36
CA ALA A 207 -16.54 -4.72 9.24
C ALA A 207 -17.41 -4.65 10.51
N MET A 208 -17.55 -3.47 11.11
CA MET A 208 -18.46 -3.22 12.23
C MET A 208 -19.91 -3.53 11.84
N LYS A 209 -20.36 -3.06 10.67
CA LYS A 209 -21.71 -3.33 10.17
C LYS A 209 -21.96 -4.83 9.98
N GLU A 210 -21.03 -5.53 9.33
CA GLU A 210 -21.14 -6.96 9.11
C GLU A 210 -21.13 -7.73 10.42
N CYS A 211 -20.31 -7.33 11.39
CA CYS A 211 -20.30 -7.92 12.73
C CYS A 211 -21.65 -7.79 13.43
N VAL A 212 -22.28 -6.60 13.39
CA VAL A 212 -23.63 -6.41 13.96
C VAL A 212 -24.66 -7.28 13.23
N ASN A 213 -24.64 -7.30 11.90
CA ASN A 213 -25.63 -8.03 11.10
C ASN A 213 -25.53 -9.55 11.23
N LYS A 214 -24.30 -10.07 11.38
CA LYS A 214 -24.02 -11.51 11.44
C LYS A 214 -23.75 -12.01 12.85
N ASN A 215 -23.87 -11.15 13.87
CA ASN A 215 -23.51 -11.44 15.25
C ASN A 215 -22.07 -12.00 15.39
N MET A 216 -21.11 -11.30 14.79
CA MET A 216 -19.68 -11.65 14.85
C MET A 216 -18.93 -10.72 15.80
N THR A 217 -17.86 -11.23 16.40
CA THR A 217 -16.90 -10.43 17.17
C THR A 217 -15.83 -9.87 16.23
N LEU A 218 -15.61 -8.56 16.28
CA LEU A 218 -14.53 -7.90 15.55
C LEU A 218 -13.20 -7.99 16.30
N TYR A 219 -12.16 -8.43 15.61
CA TYR A 219 -10.79 -8.46 16.08
C TYR A 219 -9.92 -7.51 15.25
N CYS A 220 -9.24 -6.58 15.92
CA CYS A 220 -8.35 -5.58 15.30
C CYS A 220 -6.93 -5.68 15.89
N PRO A 221 -6.09 -6.61 15.41
CA PRO A 221 -4.68 -6.72 15.80
C PRO A 221 -3.92 -5.42 15.51
N ALA A 222 -2.94 -5.07 16.36
CA ALA A 222 -2.11 -3.89 16.17
C ALA A 222 -0.62 -4.20 16.29
N ILE A 223 0.16 -3.75 15.30
CA ILE A 223 1.61 -3.95 15.25
C ILE A 223 2.34 -3.20 16.38
N SER A 224 1.77 -2.08 16.82
CA SER A 224 2.32 -1.24 17.88
C SER A 224 1.24 -0.66 18.78
N MET A 225 1.62 -0.25 19.99
CA MET A 225 0.72 0.48 20.88
C MET A 225 0.18 1.77 20.25
N GLY A 226 1.00 2.50 19.49
CA GLY A 226 0.54 3.71 18.79
C GLY A 226 -0.52 3.40 17.72
N MET A 227 -0.41 2.25 17.06
CA MET A 227 -1.37 1.80 16.06
C MET A 227 -2.67 1.34 16.69
N MET A 228 -2.61 0.60 17.80
CA MET A 228 -3.78 0.21 18.60
C MET A 228 -4.60 1.44 18.99
N LYS A 229 -3.92 2.48 19.47
CA LYS A 229 -4.52 3.78 19.83
C LYS A 229 -5.21 4.47 18.65
N ARG A 230 -4.58 4.49 17.47
CA ARG A 230 -5.18 5.06 16.24
C ARG A 230 -6.41 4.29 15.79
N VAL A 231 -6.36 2.96 15.74
CA VAL A 231 -7.52 2.13 15.42
C VAL A 231 -8.65 2.39 16.41
N SER A 232 -8.32 2.50 17.71
CA SER A 232 -9.30 2.84 18.74
C SER A 232 -9.96 4.19 18.50
N ALA A 233 -9.18 5.23 18.17
CA ALA A 233 -9.73 6.55 17.88
C ALA A 233 -10.58 6.59 16.61
N ILE A 234 -10.21 5.81 15.59
CA ILE A 234 -11.03 5.64 14.39
C ILE A 234 -12.38 5.01 14.74
N ILE A 235 -12.39 3.90 15.49
CA ILE A 235 -13.62 3.24 15.93
C ILE A 235 -14.45 4.18 16.81
N ALA A 236 -13.81 4.92 17.72
CA ALA A 236 -14.48 5.93 18.54
C ALA A 236 -15.16 7.00 17.67
N GLY A 237 -14.49 7.47 16.62
CA GLY A 237 -15.07 8.38 15.64
C GLY A 237 -16.21 7.78 14.85
N LEU A 238 -16.09 6.52 14.41
CA LEU A 238 -17.16 5.80 13.74
C LEU A 238 -18.41 5.73 14.61
N ILE A 239 -18.25 5.32 15.87
CA ILE A 239 -19.33 5.24 16.88
C ILE A 239 -19.96 6.61 17.09
N TYR A 240 -19.15 7.66 17.32
CA TYR A 240 -19.64 9.03 17.52
C TYR A 240 -20.56 9.50 16.40
N TYR A 241 -20.22 9.15 15.16
CA TYR A 241 -21.00 9.56 14.00
C TYR A 241 -22.18 8.60 13.74
N SER A 242 -22.02 7.30 13.93
CA SER A 242 -23.06 6.34 13.64
C SER A 242 -24.18 6.37 14.69
N GLU A 243 -25.27 7.09 14.40
CA GLU A 243 -26.53 7.14 15.16
C GLU A 243 -27.22 5.76 15.35
N LYS A 244 -26.63 4.67 14.85
CA LYS A 244 -27.16 3.29 14.90
C LYS A 244 -26.25 2.32 15.66
N VAL A 245 -25.14 2.79 16.21
CA VAL A 245 -24.17 1.94 16.91
C VAL A 245 -23.86 2.58 18.26
N ASP A 246 -24.88 2.69 19.10
CA ASP A 246 -24.75 3.30 20.44
C ASP A 246 -23.74 2.53 21.31
N HIS A 247 -23.61 1.22 21.08
CA HIS A 247 -22.69 0.34 21.80
C HIS A 247 -21.99 -0.64 20.83
N PHE A 248 -20.66 -0.55 20.74
CA PHE A 248 -19.84 -1.51 20.01
C PHE A 248 -18.64 -1.92 20.84
N ALA A 249 -18.41 -3.22 20.91
CA ALA A 249 -17.26 -3.83 21.56
C ALA A 249 -16.41 -4.57 20.52
N TYR A 250 -15.09 -4.48 20.65
CA TYR A 250 -14.16 -5.22 19.82
C TYR A 250 -12.93 -5.63 20.60
N VAL A 251 -12.19 -6.59 20.05
CA VAL A 251 -10.99 -7.14 20.65
C VAL A 251 -9.77 -6.59 19.93
N THR A 252 -8.77 -6.14 20.68
CA THR A 252 -7.47 -5.69 20.15
C THR A 252 -6.33 -6.22 20.99
N TYR A 253 -5.13 -6.29 20.42
CA TYR A 253 -3.92 -6.73 21.11
C TYR A 253 -2.70 -6.17 20.38
N HIS A 254 -1.57 -6.19 21.08
CA HIS A 254 -0.28 -5.80 20.54
C HIS A 254 0.43 -7.03 19.97
N GLU A 255 0.69 -7.05 18.67
CA GLU A 255 1.30 -8.19 17.96
C GLU A 255 2.60 -8.66 18.64
N ALA A 256 3.45 -7.74 19.09
CA ALA A 256 4.72 -8.08 19.74
C ALA A 256 4.55 -8.71 21.14
N GLU A 257 3.38 -8.61 21.77
CA GLU A 257 3.12 -9.31 23.03
C GLU A 257 2.66 -10.76 22.77
N ILE A 258 2.13 -11.04 21.59
CA ILE A 258 1.73 -12.40 21.14
C ILE A 258 2.91 -13.24 20.70
N CYS A 259 3.94 -12.56 20.17
CA CYS A 259 5.17 -13.16 19.72
C CYS A 259 6.32 -12.77 20.59
N SER A 260 6.68 -13.64 21.52
CA SER A 260 7.93 -13.46 22.20
C SER A 260 8.45 -14.75 22.81
N ASP A 261 9.78 -14.82 22.79
CA ASP A 261 10.63 -15.59 23.68
C ASP A 261 10.45 -15.15 25.18
N VAL A 262 9.57 -14.17 25.45
CA VAL A 262 9.29 -13.62 26.78
C VAL A 262 8.00 -14.25 27.30
N LYS A 263 8.12 -15.05 28.36
CA LYS A 263 6.97 -15.50 29.14
C LYS A 263 6.36 -14.30 29.86
N THR A 264 5.45 -13.57 29.22
CA THR A 264 4.51 -12.71 29.93
C THR A 264 3.23 -13.52 30.18
N GLU A 265 2.71 -13.49 31.40
CA GLU A 265 1.46 -14.18 31.73
C GLU A 265 0.23 -13.36 31.30
N ASN A 266 0.41 -12.06 31.00
CA ASN A 266 -0.68 -11.06 31.00
C ASN A 266 -0.93 -10.33 29.65
N TRP A 267 -0.61 -10.93 28.50
CA TRP A 267 -0.65 -10.24 27.19
C TRP A 267 -1.89 -10.49 26.31
N SER A 268 -2.82 -11.33 26.78
CA SER A 268 -3.75 -12.05 25.91
C SER A 268 -4.56 -11.16 24.96
N TYR A 269 -5.25 -10.13 25.44
CA TYR A 269 -6.00 -9.16 24.62
C TYR A 269 -6.63 -8.07 25.49
N TYR A 270 -7.14 -7.03 24.82
CA TYR A 270 -7.96 -5.96 25.37
C TYR A 270 -9.35 -6.00 24.73
N LEU A 271 -10.37 -5.99 25.57
CA LEU A 271 -11.75 -5.70 25.23
C LEU A 271 -11.96 -4.19 25.27
N THR A 272 -12.29 -3.59 24.12
CA THR A 272 -12.54 -2.15 24.02
C THR A 272 -14.03 -1.86 23.84
N ARG A 273 -14.62 -1.03 24.71
CA ARG A 273 -16.05 -0.63 24.65
C ARG A 273 -16.28 0.83 25.06
N THR A 274 -17.44 1.40 24.71
CA THR A 274 -17.88 2.73 25.21
C THR A 274 -18.27 2.65 26.68
N ASN A 275 -18.07 3.74 27.44
CA ASN A 275 -18.31 3.74 28.89
C ASN A 275 -19.79 3.72 29.28
N ASP A 276 -20.67 4.21 28.39
CA ASP A 276 -22.09 4.43 28.71
C ASP A 276 -22.97 3.21 28.37
N GLY A 277 -22.35 2.07 28.03
CA GLY A 277 -23.04 0.81 27.73
C GLY A 277 -22.41 -0.37 28.47
N ASP A 278 -22.95 -0.70 29.64
CA ASP A 278 -22.57 -1.90 30.39
C ASP A 278 -23.19 -3.20 29.85
N THR A 279 -23.75 -3.20 28.64
CA THR A 279 -24.64 -4.28 28.15
C THR A 279 -24.21 -4.99 26.88
N ALA A 280 -23.11 -4.62 26.22
CA ALA A 280 -22.60 -5.43 25.12
C ALA A 280 -21.79 -6.62 25.69
N GLU A 281 -22.48 -7.69 26.07
CA GLU A 281 -21.85 -8.99 26.24
C GLU A 281 -21.21 -9.37 24.89
N LEU A 282 -19.90 -9.61 24.89
CA LEU A 282 -19.27 -10.16 23.72
C LEU A 282 -19.69 -11.64 23.59
N PRO A 283 -19.93 -12.12 22.36
CA PRO A 283 -19.88 -13.55 22.08
C PRO A 283 -18.57 -14.14 22.62
N GLU A 284 -18.55 -15.46 22.85
CA GLU A 284 -17.38 -16.22 23.28
C GLU A 284 -16.10 -15.74 22.55
N VAL A 285 -15.11 -15.27 23.31
CA VAL A 285 -13.83 -14.81 22.74
C VAL A 285 -12.94 -16.02 22.54
N ILE A 286 -12.33 -16.15 21.36
CA ILE A 286 -11.42 -17.25 21.07
C ILE A 286 -10.03 -17.00 21.64
N GLU A 287 -9.37 -18.08 22.04
CA GLU A 287 -8.02 -18.03 22.60
C GLU A 287 -6.99 -17.57 21.55
N PHE A 288 -6.12 -16.64 21.93
CA PHE A 288 -5.03 -16.17 21.09
C PHE A 288 -3.82 -17.13 21.10
N PRO A 289 -3.16 -17.36 19.95
CA PRO A 289 -2.01 -18.24 19.91
C PRO A 289 -0.81 -17.66 20.65
N LYS A 290 -0.21 -18.41 21.57
CA LYS A 290 1.19 -18.16 21.98
C LYS A 290 2.09 -18.68 20.88
N ILE A 291 2.78 -17.78 20.18
CA ILE A 291 3.64 -18.20 19.07
C ILE A 291 5.08 -17.92 19.45
N ASP A 292 5.85 -18.99 19.49
CA ASP A 292 7.29 -18.92 19.61
C ASP A 292 7.87 -18.45 18.26
N VAL A 293 7.98 -17.13 18.11
CA VAL A 293 8.62 -16.48 16.97
C VAL A 293 9.71 -15.60 17.52
N ASN A 294 10.88 -15.70 16.89
CA ASN A 294 12.05 -14.94 17.24
C ASN A 294 11.82 -13.46 16.89
N SER A 295 11.17 -12.74 17.81
CA SER A 295 10.56 -11.42 17.58
C SER A 295 11.59 -10.30 17.33
N HIS A 296 12.87 -10.59 17.59
CA HIS A 296 14.01 -9.72 17.34
C HIS A 296 14.47 -9.74 15.88
N ASN A 297 14.04 -10.72 15.08
CA ASN A 297 14.43 -10.82 13.68
C ASN A 297 13.71 -9.78 12.83
N LEU A 298 14.49 -9.02 12.07
CA LEU A 298 13.98 -8.01 11.15
C LEU A 298 13.77 -8.64 9.76
N VAL A 299 12.68 -8.24 9.11
CA VAL A 299 12.49 -8.55 7.69
C VAL A 299 13.30 -7.57 6.86
N LEU A 300 14.04 -8.07 5.86
CA LEU A 300 14.85 -7.25 4.96
C LEU A 300 13.98 -6.14 4.32
N SER A 301 14.20 -4.87 4.72
CA SER A 301 13.71 -3.68 3.98
C SER A 301 14.71 -3.30 2.88
N GLN A 302 14.32 -2.51 1.86
CA GLN A 302 15.20 -2.35 0.68
C GLN A 302 16.52 -1.72 1.10
N LEU A 303 16.48 -0.81 2.07
CA LEU A 303 17.53 0.20 2.16
C LEU A 303 17.84 0.71 3.58
N LYS A 304 17.39 0.07 4.68
CA LYS A 304 17.99 0.39 6.00
C LYS A 304 19.39 -0.22 6.07
N ASN A 305 20.34 0.39 5.37
CA ASN A 305 21.75 0.02 5.43
C ASN A 305 22.71 1.22 5.33
N THR A 306 22.23 2.44 5.52
CA THR A 306 23.08 3.65 5.46
C THR A 306 23.50 4.17 6.84
N SER A 307 22.76 3.93 7.92
CA SER A 307 23.16 4.33 9.28
C SER A 307 23.65 3.17 10.17
N GLU A 308 23.27 1.93 9.89
CA GLU A 308 23.62 0.76 10.72
C GLU A 308 24.92 0.05 10.32
N LYS A 309 25.54 0.45 9.20
CA LYS A 309 26.91 0.01 8.83
C LYS A 309 27.97 0.30 9.92
N ARG A 310 27.66 1.15 10.92
CA ARG A 310 28.55 1.44 12.06
C ARG A 310 28.44 0.44 13.23
N LYS A 311 27.48 -0.49 13.24
CA LYS A 311 27.40 -1.56 14.26
C LYS A 311 27.70 -2.93 13.65
N LYS A 312 28.91 -3.08 13.09
CA LYS A 312 29.41 -4.38 12.60
C LYS A 312 29.82 -5.25 13.80
N LYS A 313 29.16 -6.39 13.99
CA LYS A 313 29.85 -7.64 14.41
C LYS A 313 29.12 -8.96 14.13
N ASN A 314 27.80 -9.03 13.91
CA ASN A 314 27.12 -10.30 13.56
C ASN A 314 25.88 -10.08 12.67
N LEU A 315 26.09 -9.80 11.38
CA LEU A 315 25.01 -9.57 10.40
C LEU A 315 24.27 -10.85 9.96
N SER A 316 24.85 -12.05 10.17
CA SER A 316 24.24 -13.32 9.75
C SER A 316 22.95 -13.67 10.50
N ASN A 317 22.75 -13.10 11.69
CA ASN A 317 21.65 -13.49 12.58
C ASN A 317 20.54 -12.44 12.71
N TRP A 318 20.61 -11.32 11.98
CA TRP A 318 19.64 -10.21 12.10
C TRP A 318 18.47 -10.29 11.10
N TYR A 319 18.61 -11.07 10.04
CA TYR A 319 17.66 -11.13 8.94
C TYR A 319 17.17 -12.57 8.77
N SER A 320 15.90 -12.82 9.05
CA SER A 320 15.39 -14.21 9.10
C SER A 320 14.69 -14.69 7.84
N TYR A 321 14.32 -13.79 6.91
CA TYR A 321 13.34 -14.17 5.89
C TYR A 321 13.64 -13.60 4.50
N MET A 322 13.84 -14.51 3.55
CA MET A 322 13.75 -14.28 2.10
C MET A 322 12.58 -15.12 1.56
N TYR A 323 11.69 -14.50 0.79
CA TYR A 323 10.63 -15.24 0.11
C TYR A 323 11.25 -16.09 -0.99
N GLU A 324 10.83 -17.35 -1.10
CA GLU A 324 11.17 -18.13 -2.27
C GLU A 324 10.55 -17.49 -3.53
N PRO A 325 11.28 -17.47 -4.65
CA PRO A 325 10.75 -17.00 -5.92
C PRO A 325 9.53 -17.84 -6.31
N VAL A 326 8.40 -17.17 -6.59
CA VAL A 326 7.20 -17.84 -7.11
C VAL A 326 7.03 -17.50 -8.58
N TYR A 327 7.08 -18.52 -9.43
CA TYR A 327 6.91 -18.39 -10.87
C TYR A 327 5.44 -18.44 -11.26
N ILE A 328 5.02 -17.53 -12.13
CA ILE A 328 3.62 -17.36 -12.52
C ILE A 328 3.34 -18.19 -13.77
N ASN A 329 2.29 -19.01 -13.74
CA ASN A 329 1.92 -19.92 -14.82
C ASN A 329 3.11 -20.80 -15.31
N ASN A 330 3.98 -21.22 -14.39
CA ASN A 330 5.19 -22.00 -14.69
C ASN A 330 6.18 -21.32 -15.67
N LEU A 331 6.14 -20.00 -15.80
CA LEU A 331 7.08 -19.22 -16.61
C LEU A 331 8.42 -19.08 -15.88
N LYS A 332 9.19 -20.17 -15.81
CA LYS A 332 10.59 -20.19 -15.35
C LYS A 332 11.46 -20.65 -16.51
N ASN A 333 12.22 -19.74 -17.12
CA ASN A 333 13.00 -19.97 -18.33
C ASN A 333 12.17 -20.65 -19.44
N TYR A 334 10.90 -20.27 -19.54
CA TYR A 334 9.95 -20.88 -20.47
C TYR A 334 10.16 -20.32 -21.87
N GLU A 335 10.41 -21.18 -22.86
CA GLU A 335 10.62 -20.77 -24.24
C GLU A 335 9.30 -20.36 -24.90
N ILE A 336 9.12 -19.06 -25.16
CA ILE A 336 7.90 -18.54 -25.81
C ILE A 336 8.01 -18.54 -27.33
N ALA A 337 9.22 -18.39 -27.85
CA ALA A 337 9.56 -18.43 -29.27
C ALA A 337 10.97 -19.03 -29.39
N PRO A 338 11.37 -19.56 -30.56
CA PRO A 338 12.69 -20.19 -30.72
C PRO A 338 13.79 -19.28 -30.18
N HIS A 339 14.59 -19.79 -29.25
CA HIS A 339 15.70 -19.10 -28.59
C HIS A 339 15.33 -17.86 -27.76
N ILE A 340 14.04 -17.69 -27.42
CA ILE A 340 13.56 -16.63 -26.54
C ILE A 340 12.87 -17.25 -25.33
N LYS A 341 13.51 -17.10 -24.18
CA LYS A 341 13.00 -17.61 -22.90
C LYS A 341 12.46 -16.47 -22.06
N VAL A 342 11.37 -16.73 -21.33
CA VAL A 342 10.84 -15.79 -20.34
C VAL A 342 10.77 -16.40 -18.96
N THR A 343 11.11 -15.58 -17.97
CA THR A 343 10.84 -15.86 -16.56
C THR A 343 9.91 -14.80 -16.02
N VAL A 344 8.77 -15.19 -15.46
CA VAL A 344 7.84 -14.29 -14.79
C VAL A 344 7.63 -14.75 -13.37
N GLY A 345 7.85 -13.85 -12.41
CA GLY A 345 7.78 -14.24 -11.02
C GLY A 345 7.51 -13.11 -10.05
N LEU A 346 7.37 -13.53 -8.80
CA LEU A 346 7.28 -12.72 -7.60
C LEU A 346 8.42 -13.16 -6.68
N ASP A 347 9.36 -12.26 -6.41
CA ASP A 347 10.58 -12.58 -5.66
C ASP A 347 11.07 -11.36 -4.86
N TYR A 348 12.04 -11.59 -3.99
CA TYR A 348 12.90 -10.57 -3.42
C TYR A 348 13.85 -10.05 -4.51
N PHE A 349 13.46 -8.96 -5.17
CA PHE A 349 14.11 -8.52 -6.41
C PHE A 349 15.52 -7.95 -6.22
N GLY A 350 15.98 -7.71 -4.98
CA GLY A 350 17.31 -7.13 -4.73
C GLY A 350 18.47 -7.95 -5.33
N MET A 351 18.39 -9.29 -5.28
CA MET A 351 19.41 -10.16 -5.87
C MET A 351 19.36 -10.17 -7.41
N THR A 352 18.15 -10.25 -7.97
CA THR A 352 17.92 -10.17 -9.42
C THR A 352 18.38 -8.82 -9.96
N TRP A 353 17.97 -7.71 -9.34
CA TRP A 353 18.45 -6.36 -9.66
C TRP A 353 19.97 -6.30 -9.70
N ARG A 354 20.65 -6.75 -8.63
CA ARG A 354 22.11 -6.71 -8.54
C ARG A 354 22.77 -7.46 -9.69
N ARG A 355 22.27 -8.65 -10.03
CA ARG A 355 22.84 -9.48 -11.10
C ARG A 355 22.84 -8.74 -12.44
N HIS A 356 21.75 -8.07 -12.76
CA HIS A 356 21.53 -7.51 -14.09
C HIS A 356 21.95 -6.03 -14.20
N ALA A 357 21.90 -5.26 -13.11
CA ALA A 357 22.36 -3.88 -13.09
C ALA A 357 23.90 -3.76 -13.07
N MET A 358 24.63 -4.83 -12.75
CA MET A 358 26.10 -4.80 -12.63
C MET A 358 26.82 -4.51 -13.95
N LYS A 359 26.23 -4.85 -15.10
CA LYS A 359 26.76 -4.66 -16.46
C LYS A 359 25.64 -4.38 -17.46
N SER A 360 24.75 -3.47 -17.10
CA SER A 360 23.61 -3.11 -17.96
C SER A 360 24.00 -2.05 -18.98
N SER A 361 23.57 -2.17 -20.24
CA SER A 361 23.68 -1.08 -21.21
C SER A 361 22.70 0.06 -20.91
N ALA A 362 21.52 -0.25 -20.38
CA ALA A 362 20.54 0.78 -20.03
C ALA A 362 19.78 0.48 -18.74
N ILE A 363 19.56 1.52 -17.94
CA ILE A 363 18.68 1.49 -16.78
C ILE A 363 17.58 2.54 -16.96
N LEU A 364 16.32 2.09 -16.85
CA LEU A 364 15.14 2.94 -16.79
C LEU A 364 14.58 2.88 -15.38
N THR A 365 14.43 4.02 -14.71
CA THR A 365 13.92 4.08 -13.34
C THR A 365 13.14 5.36 -13.08
N GLY A 366 12.30 5.35 -12.05
CA GLY A 366 11.68 6.58 -11.55
C GLY A 366 12.67 7.39 -10.72
N LYS A 367 12.60 7.27 -9.40
CA LYS A 367 13.53 7.97 -8.51
C LYS A 367 14.84 7.20 -8.36
N CYS A 368 15.98 7.78 -8.70
CA CYS A 368 17.29 7.31 -8.26
C CYS A 368 17.49 7.44 -6.74
N ARG A 369 18.21 6.49 -6.15
CA ARG A 369 18.67 6.49 -4.75
C ARG A 369 20.07 5.92 -4.68
N GLN A 370 20.85 6.32 -3.69
CA GLN A 370 22.24 5.85 -3.47
C GLN A 370 22.36 4.32 -3.48
N THR A 371 21.32 3.63 -3.08
CA THR A 371 21.29 2.17 -3.02
C THR A 371 21.26 1.49 -4.38
N MET A 372 20.96 2.23 -5.45
CA MET A 372 21.17 1.75 -6.81
C MET A 372 22.67 1.67 -7.11
N THR A 373 23.47 2.64 -6.63
CA THR A 373 24.91 2.68 -6.86
C THR A 373 25.70 1.81 -5.89
N ASP A 374 25.14 1.45 -4.73
CA ASP A 374 25.78 0.55 -3.74
C ASP A 374 26.28 -0.80 -4.33
N TYR A 375 25.72 -1.22 -5.46
CA TYR A 375 26.00 -2.52 -6.08
C TYR A 375 26.46 -2.45 -7.55
N ILE A 376 26.48 -1.26 -8.15
CA ILE A 376 26.90 -1.06 -9.53
C ILE A 376 28.40 -0.81 -9.53
N ARG A 377 29.15 -1.63 -10.27
CA ARG A 377 30.61 -1.50 -10.44
C ARG A 377 30.96 -0.95 -11.80
N GLU A 378 30.24 -1.38 -12.83
CA GLU A 378 30.31 -0.86 -14.19
C GLU A 378 29.00 -0.13 -14.45
N PHE A 379 29.09 1.18 -14.68
CA PHE A 379 27.93 2.04 -14.86
C PHE A 379 27.32 1.84 -16.25
N PRO A 380 25.99 1.99 -16.40
CA PRO A 380 25.34 1.82 -17.69
C PRO A 380 25.69 2.92 -18.67
N ASP A 381 25.60 2.61 -19.97
CA ASP A 381 25.74 3.62 -21.03
C ASP A 381 24.61 4.66 -20.94
N LEU A 382 23.39 4.20 -20.61
CA LEU A 382 22.19 5.05 -20.52
C LEU A 382 21.46 4.90 -19.19
N LEU A 383 21.17 6.03 -18.55
CA LEU A 383 20.24 6.14 -17.43
C LEU A 383 19.05 7.03 -17.82
N VAL A 384 17.84 6.49 -17.76
CA VAL A 384 16.60 7.26 -17.87
C VAL A 384 15.95 7.38 -16.49
N ALA A 385 15.79 8.60 -15.99
CA ALA A 385 15.31 8.88 -14.64
C ALA A 385 14.18 9.93 -14.61
N ASP A 386 13.43 10.03 -13.51
CA ASP A 386 12.41 11.09 -13.35
C ASP A 386 13.06 12.48 -13.28
N ASN A 387 12.44 13.49 -13.91
CA ASN A 387 12.90 14.89 -13.88
C ASN A 387 12.62 15.62 -12.55
N LYS A 388 11.64 15.18 -11.75
CA LYS A 388 11.20 15.86 -10.51
C LYS A 388 11.48 15.02 -9.28
N ALA A 389 12.61 15.27 -8.63
CA ALA A 389 12.98 14.52 -7.43
C ALA A 389 13.77 15.33 -6.40
N ASP A 390 14.01 14.67 -5.26
CA ASP A 390 14.65 15.22 -4.07
C ASP A 390 16.18 15.25 -4.17
N GLU A 391 16.85 15.92 -3.23
CA GLU A 391 18.31 16.08 -3.20
C GLU A 391 19.07 14.76 -3.35
N GLN A 392 18.61 13.69 -2.70
CA GLN A 392 19.26 12.38 -2.74
C GLN A 392 19.18 11.72 -4.11
N HIS A 393 18.09 11.98 -4.86
CA HIS A 393 17.97 11.57 -6.25
C HIS A 393 19.01 12.23 -7.13
N ASN A 394 19.11 13.56 -7.05
CA ASN A 394 20.05 14.33 -7.87
C ASN A 394 21.49 13.90 -7.59
N LYS A 395 21.88 13.77 -6.32
CA LYS A 395 23.20 13.23 -5.93
C LYS A 395 23.49 11.87 -6.53
N THR A 396 22.49 10.98 -6.57
CA THR A 396 22.67 9.65 -7.16
C THR A 396 22.89 9.76 -8.67
N ILE A 397 22.09 10.59 -9.36
CA ILE A 397 22.25 10.82 -10.81
C ILE A 397 23.63 11.39 -11.13
N ASP A 398 24.14 12.32 -10.32
CA ASP A 398 25.45 12.93 -10.56
C ASP A 398 26.56 11.87 -10.52
N ILE A 399 26.48 10.87 -9.63
CA ILE A 399 27.41 9.73 -9.62
C ILE A 399 27.37 8.97 -10.97
N PHE A 400 26.20 8.74 -11.55
CA PHE A 400 26.10 8.07 -12.87
C PHE A 400 26.76 8.92 -13.97
N LYS A 401 26.53 10.23 -13.98
CA LYS A 401 27.15 11.14 -14.96
C LYS A 401 28.67 11.19 -14.83
N GLU A 402 29.18 11.27 -13.61
CA GLU A 402 30.62 11.27 -13.31
C GLU A 402 31.32 10.00 -13.83
N HIS A 403 30.59 8.88 -13.89
CA HIS A 403 31.09 7.61 -14.41
C HIS A 403 30.73 7.37 -15.89
N GLY A 404 30.28 8.40 -16.60
CA GLY A 404 30.14 8.38 -18.06
C GLY A 404 28.76 7.96 -18.59
N SER A 405 27.76 7.73 -17.74
CA SER A 405 26.40 7.44 -18.21
C SER A 405 25.75 8.65 -18.89
N GLU A 406 25.15 8.45 -20.06
CA GLU A 406 24.20 9.39 -20.64
C GLU A 406 22.93 9.43 -19.76
N VAL A 407 22.48 10.61 -19.34
CA VAL A 407 21.29 10.75 -18.50
C VAL A 407 20.17 11.46 -19.25
N ILE A 408 19.02 10.79 -19.38
CA ILE A 408 17.78 11.37 -19.92
C ILE A 408 16.79 11.59 -18.77
N TYR A 409 16.38 12.84 -18.60
CA TYR A 409 15.31 13.21 -17.67
C TYR A 409 13.95 13.06 -18.33
N ALA A 410 13.16 12.15 -17.80
CA ALA A 410 11.83 11.83 -18.29
C ALA A 410 10.78 12.35 -17.30
N ASP A 411 9.92 13.27 -17.73
CA ASP A 411 8.86 13.80 -16.87
C ASP A 411 7.90 12.70 -16.38
N ARG A 412 7.65 12.66 -15.06
CA ARG A 412 6.75 11.71 -14.38
C ARG A 412 7.02 10.26 -14.78
N ASN A 413 8.27 9.85 -14.70
CA ASN A 413 8.70 8.52 -15.08
C ASN A 413 8.43 7.51 -13.96
N HIS A 414 7.52 6.58 -14.20
CA HIS A 414 7.27 5.46 -13.30
C HIS A 414 7.74 4.14 -13.89
N ALA A 415 8.10 4.10 -15.17
CA ALA A 415 8.62 2.92 -15.85
C ALA A 415 9.92 2.43 -15.22
N LYS A 416 10.11 1.10 -15.23
CA LYS A 416 11.30 0.46 -14.65
C LYS A 416 11.76 -0.71 -15.49
N ALA A 417 13.01 -0.64 -15.91
CA ALA A 417 13.64 -1.71 -16.66
C ALA A 417 15.16 -1.69 -16.52
N VAL A 418 15.76 -2.85 -16.74
CA VAL A 418 17.21 -3.02 -16.90
C VAL A 418 17.42 -3.80 -18.19
N LEU A 419 18.31 -3.32 -19.04
CA LEU A 419 18.78 -4.03 -20.22
C LEU A 419 20.26 -4.34 -20.02
N ASP A 420 20.59 -5.62 -19.96
CA ASP A 420 21.96 -6.13 -20.10
C ASP A 420 22.15 -6.76 -21.48
N SER A 421 23.35 -7.29 -21.75
CA SER A 421 23.73 -7.83 -23.06
C SER A 421 22.79 -8.93 -23.60
N GLU A 422 22.07 -9.62 -22.73
CA GLU A 422 21.33 -10.85 -23.06
C GLU A 422 19.88 -10.85 -22.55
N ASN A 423 19.53 -9.89 -21.69
CA ASN A 423 18.27 -9.86 -20.98
C ASN A 423 17.67 -8.46 -20.94
N LEU A 424 16.36 -8.40 -21.20
CA LEU A 424 15.53 -7.26 -20.81
C LEU A 424 14.70 -7.63 -19.59
N ILE A 425 14.78 -6.81 -18.55
CA ILE A 425 14.02 -6.98 -17.31
C ILE A 425 13.06 -5.83 -17.17
N ILE A 426 11.77 -6.13 -16.98
CA ILE A 426 10.75 -5.16 -16.62
C ILE A 426 10.21 -5.54 -15.25
N HIS A 427 10.20 -4.60 -14.31
CA HIS A 427 9.92 -4.90 -12.91
C HIS A 427 9.07 -3.82 -12.23
N SER A 428 8.57 -4.14 -11.03
CA SER A 428 7.77 -3.22 -10.21
C SER A 428 8.51 -2.67 -8.98
N MET A 429 9.78 -3.05 -8.78
CA MET A 429 10.62 -2.62 -7.66
C MET A 429 10.47 -1.13 -7.38
N ALA A 430 10.05 -0.75 -6.18
CA ALA A 430 10.11 0.66 -5.78
C ALA A 430 11.56 1.11 -5.69
N THR A 431 11.82 2.37 -5.99
CA THR A 431 13.15 2.95 -5.80
C THR A 431 13.18 3.87 -4.59
N THR A 432 12.45 3.49 -3.55
CA THR A 432 12.23 4.26 -2.33
C THR A 432 12.31 3.36 -1.11
N SER A 433 12.85 3.88 -0.02
CA SER A 433 13.04 3.17 1.24
C SER A 433 11.71 2.96 1.95
N TYR A 434 11.08 1.79 1.76
CA TYR A 434 9.85 1.43 2.47
C TYR A 434 10.02 0.18 3.34
N MET A 435 9.16 0.13 4.37
CA MET A 435 9.09 -0.95 5.37
C MET A 435 8.00 -1.93 4.95
N GLY A 436 8.33 -3.22 4.80
CA GLY A 436 7.38 -4.26 4.42
C GLY A 436 8.05 -5.46 3.74
N ASN A 437 7.28 -6.51 3.52
CA ASN A 437 7.70 -7.67 2.76
C ASN A 437 7.85 -7.30 1.28
N LYS A 438 9.05 -7.53 0.73
CA LYS A 438 9.38 -7.27 -0.66
C LYS A 438 9.09 -8.49 -1.52
N ARG A 439 7.92 -8.46 -2.13
CA ARG A 439 7.56 -9.42 -3.16
C ARG A 439 7.22 -8.64 -4.41
N GLU A 440 8.24 -8.38 -5.21
CA GLU A 440 8.12 -7.56 -6.42
C GLU A 440 7.87 -8.44 -7.63
N SER A 441 7.03 -7.98 -8.54
CA SER A 441 6.78 -8.67 -9.80
C SER A 441 7.82 -8.29 -10.83
N TYR A 442 8.27 -9.26 -11.61
CA TYR A 442 9.22 -9.06 -12.69
C TYR A 442 8.95 -9.99 -13.87
N ILE A 443 9.39 -9.55 -15.06
CA ILE A 443 9.65 -10.41 -16.22
C ILE A 443 11.12 -10.27 -16.60
N ILE A 444 11.75 -11.39 -16.96
CA ILE A 444 13.04 -11.45 -17.64
C ILE A 444 12.76 -12.02 -19.03
N ILE A 445 13.19 -11.31 -20.07
CA ILE A 445 13.17 -11.76 -21.46
C ILE A 445 14.63 -12.05 -21.82
N ASN A 446 14.98 -13.34 -21.86
CA ASN A 446 16.32 -13.79 -22.23
C ASN A 446 16.34 -14.11 -23.73
N PHE A 447 17.32 -13.54 -24.42
CA PHE A 447 17.54 -13.70 -25.85
C PHE A 447 18.99 -14.08 -26.20
N GLU A 448 19.73 -14.59 -25.21
CA GLU A 448 21.15 -14.99 -25.32
C GLU A 448 21.39 -15.96 -26.49
N ASP A 449 20.51 -16.95 -26.62
CA ASP A 449 20.61 -18.03 -27.62
C ASP A 449 20.11 -17.59 -29.02
N HIS A 450 19.54 -16.39 -29.16
CA HIS A 450 18.88 -16.00 -30.40
C HIS A 450 19.91 -15.54 -31.45
N PRO A 451 19.83 -16.01 -32.72
CA PRO A 451 20.80 -15.62 -33.77
C PRO A 451 20.87 -14.11 -34.05
N LEU A 452 19.80 -13.38 -33.75
CA LEU A 452 19.69 -11.92 -33.91
C LEU A 452 19.79 -11.16 -32.58
N LYS A 453 20.47 -11.70 -31.56
CA LYS A 453 20.55 -11.11 -30.22
C LYS A 453 21.01 -9.65 -30.21
N ASP A 454 22.01 -9.29 -31.01
CA ASP A 454 22.53 -7.91 -31.06
C ASP A 454 21.47 -6.93 -31.61
N MET A 455 20.72 -7.34 -32.63
CA MET A 455 19.61 -6.55 -33.16
C MET A 455 18.48 -6.40 -32.13
N ILE A 456 18.15 -7.47 -31.41
CA ILE A 456 17.15 -7.43 -30.33
C ILE A 456 17.61 -6.46 -29.24
N HIS A 457 18.86 -6.58 -28.80
CA HIS A 457 19.48 -5.73 -27.80
C HIS A 457 19.43 -4.26 -28.21
N SER A 458 19.94 -3.90 -29.39
CA SER A 458 19.91 -2.52 -29.89
C SER A 458 18.49 -1.97 -30.03
N THR A 459 17.53 -2.82 -30.43
CA THR A 459 16.12 -2.40 -30.52
C THR A 459 15.54 -2.10 -29.12
N PHE A 460 15.81 -2.95 -28.13
CA PHE A 460 15.39 -2.69 -26.74
C PHE A 460 16.05 -1.45 -26.15
N TYR A 461 17.34 -1.22 -26.45
CA TYR A 461 18.05 0.00 -26.05
C TYR A 461 17.34 1.25 -26.62
N ASN A 462 17.07 1.25 -27.93
CA ASN A 462 16.37 2.35 -28.59
C ASN A 462 14.94 2.55 -28.07
N MET A 463 14.23 1.47 -27.73
CA MET A 463 12.92 1.57 -27.07
C MET A 463 13.02 2.30 -25.73
N ILE A 464 14.00 1.96 -24.88
CA ILE A 464 14.22 2.64 -23.59
C ILE A 464 14.58 4.12 -23.81
N TYR A 465 15.48 4.40 -24.75
CA TYR A 465 15.86 5.76 -25.13
C TYR A 465 14.66 6.60 -25.56
N TYR A 466 13.84 6.09 -26.50
CA TYR A 466 12.67 6.81 -26.99
C TYR A 466 11.56 6.96 -25.95
N LEU A 467 11.44 6.02 -25.01
CA LEU A 467 10.56 6.17 -23.86
C LEU A 467 11.01 7.36 -23.00
N GLY A 468 12.30 7.45 -22.69
CA GLY A 468 12.88 8.57 -21.94
C GLY A 468 12.62 9.92 -22.60
N GLN A 469 12.79 9.97 -23.93
CA GLN A 469 12.54 11.15 -24.76
C GLN A 469 11.05 11.46 -24.98
N GLY A 470 10.12 10.62 -24.51
CA GLY A 470 8.68 10.79 -24.73
C GLY A 470 8.23 10.58 -26.19
N LYS A 471 9.04 9.92 -27.03
CA LYS A 471 8.78 9.74 -28.48
C LYS A 471 7.98 8.47 -28.76
N GLN A 472 6.65 8.54 -28.57
CA GLN A 472 5.74 7.39 -28.72
C GLN A 472 5.83 6.70 -30.09
N SER A 473 5.82 7.46 -31.20
CA SER A 473 5.84 6.88 -32.54
C SER A 473 7.13 6.11 -32.81
N SER A 474 8.27 6.63 -32.34
CA SER A 474 9.58 5.98 -32.45
C SER A 474 9.64 4.70 -31.62
N PHE A 475 9.15 4.73 -30.37
CA PHE A 475 9.03 3.54 -29.53
C PHE A 475 8.23 2.42 -30.22
N ILE A 476 7.06 2.77 -30.79
CA ILE A 476 6.19 1.81 -31.50
C ILE A 476 6.89 1.28 -32.74
N HIS A 477 7.63 2.12 -33.46
CA HIS A 477 8.38 1.73 -34.65
C HIS A 477 9.46 0.70 -34.31
N GLU A 478 10.28 0.95 -33.27
CA GLU A 478 11.29 -0.01 -32.80
C GLU A 478 10.67 -1.35 -32.40
N TRP A 479 9.61 -1.34 -31.58
CA TRP A 479 8.93 -2.56 -31.17
C TRP A 479 8.43 -3.39 -32.37
N LYS A 480 7.92 -2.75 -33.43
CA LYS A 480 7.45 -3.44 -34.64
C LYS A 480 8.56 -4.22 -35.36
N LYS A 481 9.82 -3.80 -35.27
CA LYS A 481 10.95 -4.48 -35.93
C LYS A 481 11.16 -5.89 -35.38
N ILE A 482 11.11 -6.03 -34.06
CA ILE A 482 11.42 -7.29 -33.36
C ILE A 482 10.17 -8.09 -32.97
N LYS A 483 8.98 -7.48 -32.91
CA LYS A 483 7.73 -8.16 -32.53
C LYS A 483 7.50 -9.52 -33.23
N PRO A 484 7.75 -9.69 -34.54
CA PRO A 484 7.57 -10.97 -35.22
C PRO A 484 8.47 -12.10 -34.68
N LEU A 485 9.67 -11.76 -34.18
CA LEU A 485 10.62 -12.74 -33.63
C LEU A 485 10.03 -13.47 -32.41
N PHE A 486 9.19 -12.77 -31.65
CA PHE A 486 8.48 -13.33 -30.49
C PHE A 486 7.23 -14.13 -30.88
N LYS A 487 6.98 -14.37 -32.17
CA LYS A 487 5.76 -15.01 -32.71
C LYS A 487 4.46 -14.36 -32.19
N ASN A 488 4.50 -13.06 -31.89
CA ASN A 488 3.44 -12.29 -31.23
C ASN A 488 3.01 -12.81 -29.84
N ARG A 489 3.81 -13.68 -29.20
CA ARG A 489 3.56 -14.18 -27.83
C ARG A 489 4.07 -13.24 -26.75
N LEU A 490 4.78 -12.19 -27.13
CA LEU A 490 5.19 -11.09 -26.25
C LEU A 490 4.61 -9.77 -26.76
N GLY A 491 4.19 -8.91 -25.85
CA GLY A 491 3.84 -7.52 -26.09
C GLY A 491 4.55 -6.62 -25.09
N ILE A 492 5.36 -5.68 -25.57
CA ILE A 492 5.92 -4.60 -24.74
C ILE A 492 5.16 -3.32 -25.08
N LEU A 493 4.54 -2.72 -24.07
CA LEU A 493 3.73 -1.52 -24.21
C LEU A 493 4.31 -0.42 -23.33
N ALA A 494 4.16 0.81 -23.78
CA ALA A 494 4.47 1.98 -22.97
C ALA A 494 3.31 2.97 -22.97
N ASN A 495 3.09 3.57 -21.82
CA ASN A 495 2.22 4.73 -21.72
C ASN A 495 3.05 6.01 -21.80
N PHE A 496 2.62 6.93 -22.66
CA PHE A 496 3.25 8.25 -22.81
C PHE A 496 2.31 9.36 -22.31
N HIS A 497 1.01 9.25 -22.59
CA HIS A 497 0.00 10.26 -22.28
C HIS A 497 -1.39 9.64 -22.05
N GLY A 498 -2.22 10.31 -21.24
CA GLY A 498 -3.67 10.07 -21.20
C GLY A 498 -4.25 9.38 -19.96
N LYS A 499 -5.59 9.22 -19.95
CA LYS A 499 -6.33 8.56 -18.86
C LYS A 499 -6.13 7.04 -18.93
N THR A 500 -5.93 6.39 -17.79
CA THR A 500 -5.78 4.92 -17.63
C THR A 500 -6.81 4.10 -18.43
N THR A 501 -8.05 4.56 -18.50
CA THR A 501 -9.14 3.87 -19.23
C THR A 501 -8.99 3.86 -20.75
N LYS A 502 -8.15 4.72 -21.33
CA LYS A 502 -7.84 4.76 -22.77
C LYS A 502 -6.54 4.02 -23.12
N TRP A 503 -5.88 3.40 -22.14
CA TRP A 503 -4.63 2.68 -22.38
C TRP A 503 -4.87 1.38 -23.14
N PRO A 504 -4.11 1.10 -24.22
CA PRO A 504 -4.19 -0.17 -24.94
C PRO A 504 -4.02 -1.39 -24.02
N TYR A 505 -3.11 -1.29 -23.05
CA TYR A 505 -2.86 -2.30 -22.02
C TYR A 505 -4.15 -2.65 -21.23
N TYR A 506 -4.89 -1.63 -20.79
CA TYR A 506 -6.14 -1.82 -20.06
C TYR A 506 -7.23 -2.48 -20.92
N GLY A 507 -7.35 -2.08 -22.19
CA GLY A 507 -8.30 -2.68 -23.13
C GLY A 507 -8.06 -4.19 -23.32
N LEU A 508 -6.79 -4.58 -23.44
CA LEU A 508 -6.38 -5.99 -23.57
C LEU A 508 -6.72 -6.80 -22.32
N ILE A 509 -6.34 -6.32 -21.13
CA ILE A 509 -6.65 -6.99 -19.86
C ILE A 509 -8.16 -7.13 -19.67
N LYS A 510 -8.93 -6.06 -19.93
CA LYS A 510 -10.38 -6.08 -19.77
C LYS A 510 -11.05 -7.09 -20.71
N SER A 511 -10.56 -7.21 -21.93
CA SER A 511 -11.06 -8.20 -22.90
C SER A 511 -10.79 -9.62 -22.42
N ALA A 512 -9.56 -9.89 -21.99
CA ALA A 512 -9.15 -11.20 -21.50
C ALA A 512 -9.90 -11.59 -20.20
N ALA A 513 -10.10 -10.64 -19.28
CA ALA A 513 -10.83 -10.83 -18.04
C ALA A 513 -12.31 -11.19 -18.23
N ARG A 514 -12.93 -10.77 -19.34
CA ARG A 514 -14.31 -11.15 -19.66
C ARG A 514 -14.44 -12.62 -20.07
N GLN A 515 -13.39 -13.21 -20.64
CA GLN A 515 -13.42 -14.58 -21.15
C GLN A 515 -13.10 -15.59 -20.06
N LYS A 516 -12.06 -15.29 -19.27
CA LYS A 516 -11.64 -16.09 -18.12
C LYS A 516 -11.25 -15.13 -17.01
N GLY A 517 -11.88 -15.27 -15.85
CA GLY A 517 -11.63 -14.40 -14.70
C GLY A 517 -10.13 -14.28 -14.42
N ILE A 518 -9.69 -13.10 -14.00
CA ILE A 518 -8.27 -12.79 -13.79
C ILE A 518 -7.89 -12.83 -12.32
N LYS A 519 -6.65 -13.24 -12.05
CA LYS A 519 -5.99 -13.05 -10.76
C LYS A 519 -5.20 -11.76 -10.80
N ILE A 520 -5.36 -10.90 -9.81
CA ILE A 520 -4.69 -9.59 -9.72
C ILE A 520 -3.82 -9.57 -8.48
N TYR A 521 -2.54 -9.24 -8.64
CA TYR A 521 -1.60 -8.97 -7.56
C TYR A 521 -1.17 -7.52 -7.71
N THR A 522 -1.60 -6.66 -6.78
CA THR A 522 -1.43 -5.22 -6.92
C THR A 522 -1.19 -4.51 -5.59
N SER A 523 -0.61 -3.31 -5.61
CA SER A 523 -0.71 -2.37 -4.49
C SER A 523 -1.92 -1.43 -4.62
N HIS A 524 -2.41 -1.20 -5.85
CA HIS A 524 -3.47 -0.24 -6.15
C HIS A 524 -4.47 -0.81 -7.16
N LEU A 525 -5.76 -0.68 -6.85
CA LEU A 525 -6.86 -1.09 -7.71
C LEU A 525 -7.97 -0.06 -7.64
N ASP A 526 -7.94 0.93 -8.52
CA ASP A 526 -8.97 1.98 -8.63
C ASP A 526 -9.98 1.69 -9.77
N ILE A 527 -9.81 0.59 -10.51
CA ILE A 527 -10.70 0.20 -11.60
C ILE A 527 -11.72 -0.84 -11.12
N LYS A 528 -12.87 -0.36 -10.65
CA LYS A 528 -14.06 -1.15 -10.29
C LYS A 528 -14.37 -2.29 -11.28
N LYS A 529 -14.25 -2.02 -12.59
CA LYS A 529 -14.59 -3.02 -13.61
C LYS A 529 -13.64 -4.22 -13.61
N LEU A 530 -12.35 -4.03 -13.34
CA LEU A 530 -11.40 -5.14 -13.21
C LEU A 530 -11.69 -5.94 -11.95
N ALA A 531 -11.94 -5.26 -10.83
CA ALA A 531 -12.30 -5.92 -9.58
C ALA A 531 -13.54 -6.83 -9.74
N SER A 532 -14.58 -6.34 -10.43
CA SER A 532 -15.81 -7.11 -10.70
C SER A 532 -15.63 -8.31 -11.65
N LEU A 533 -14.52 -8.36 -12.39
CA LEU A 533 -14.19 -9.45 -13.34
C LEU A 533 -13.06 -10.36 -12.80
N SER A 534 -12.60 -10.11 -11.58
CA SER A 534 -11.50 -10.87 -10.99
C SER A 534 -12.01 -12.18 -10.42
N ALA A 535 -11.20 -13.22 -10.53
CA ALA A 535 -11.37 -14.50 -9.85
C ALA A 535 -10.65 -14.53 -8.49
N GLU A 536 -9.63 -13.68 -8.32
CA GLU A 536 -8.84 -13.56 -7.09
C GLU A 536 -8.15 -12.19 -7.08
N ILE A 537 -8.11 -11.52 -5.93
CA ILE A 537 -7.34 -10.29 -5.74
C ILE A 537 -6.39 -10.46 -4.56
N ARG A 538 -5.11 -10.22 -4.78
CA ARG A 538 -4.09 -10.06 -3.74
C ARG A 538 -3.65 -8.60 -3.71
N ILE A 539 -3.82 -7.95 -2.57
CA ILE A 539 -3.57 -6.52 -2.44
C ILE A 539 -2.75 -6.18 -1.20
N GLN A 540 -1.79 -5.27 -1.38
CA GLN A 540 -0.93 -4.78 -0.30
C GLN A 540 -1.69 -4.17 0.90
N GLY A 541 -2.90 -3.67 0.65
CA GLY A 541 -3.73 -2.96 1.62
C GLY A 541 -4.75 -2.06 0.92
N VAL A 542 -5.73 -1.57 1.67
CA VAL A 542 -6.86 -0.78 1.12
C VAL A 542 -6.68 0.72 1.28
N SER A 543 -5.42 1.14 1.37
CA SER A 543 -4.93 2.47 1.75
C SER A 543 -5.30 3.63 0.82
N ARG A 544 -6.19 3.44 -0.15
CA ARG A 544 -6.74 4.50 -1.00
C ARG A 544 -8.24 4.30 -1.07
N LEU A 545 -9.00 5.39 -0.99
CA LEU A 545 -10.46 5.36 -1.16
C LEU A 545 -10.88 4.60 -2.43
N ASP A 546 -10.08 4.72 -3.49
CA ASP A 546 -10.37 4.06 -4.76
C ASP A 546 -10.10 2.56 -4.75
N ASN A 547 -9.11 2.10 -3.95
CA ASN A 547 -8.93 0.67 -3.65
C ASN A 547 -10.20 0.14 -2.99
N HIS A 548 -10.63 0.77 -1.91
CA HIS A 548 -11.83 0.39 -1.18
C HIS A 548 -13.07 0.32 -2.08
N LYS A 549 -13.33 1.38 -2.86
CA LYS A 549 -14.43 1.44 -3.82
C LYS A 549 -14.42 0.32 -4.85
N SER A 550 -13.24 -0.13 -5.27
CA SER A 550 -13.10 -1.23 -6.22
C SER A 550 -13.27 -2.59 -5.56
N LEU A 551 -12.78 -2.75 -4.34
CA LEU A 551 -12.90 -4.02 -3.61
C LEU A 551 -14.34 -4.30 -3.18
N MET A 552 -15.13 -3.29 -2.83
CA MET A 552 -16.57 -3.46 -2.56
C MET A 552 -17.37 -4.06 -3.73
N VAL A 553 -16.90 -3.91 -4.97
CA VAL A 553 -17.57 -4.47 -6.16
C VAL A 553 -16.97 -5.79 -6.61
N ALA A 554 -15.91 -6.27 -5.94
CA ALA A 554 -15.33 -7.57 -6.21
C ALA A 554 -16.28 -8.67 -5.71
N LYS A 555 -16.42 -9.73 -6.50
CA LYS A 555 -17.22 -10.92 -6.15
C LYS A 555 -16.32 -12.15 -5.99
N CYS A 556 -15.09 -11.92 -5.56
CA CYS A 556 -14.04 -12.93 -5.46
C CYS A 556 -13.29 -12.78 -4.14
N PRO A 557 -12.51 -13.80 -3.74
CA PRO A 557 -11.61 -13.68 -2.60
C PRO A 557 -10.62 -12.50 -2.76
N ILE A 558 -10.48 -11.70 -1.71
CA ILE A 558 -9.55 -10.58 -1.60
C ILE A 558 -8.57 -10.86 -0.45
N TYR A 559 -7.38 -11.34 -0.80
CA TYR A 559 -6.31 -11.54 0.15
C TYR A 559 -5.55 -10.24 0.37
N LYS A 560 -5.52 -9.75 1.60
CA LYS A 560 -4.61 -8.67 1.97
C LYS A 560 -3.30 -9.25 2.45
N GLU A 561 -2.23 -8.72 1.91
CA GLU A 561 -0.89 -9.17 2.25
C GLU A 561 -0.01 -7.96 2.51
N ARG A 562 0.93 -8.04 3.45
CA ARG A 562 1.93 -6.98 3.69
C ARG A 562 2.99 -6.92 2.56
N MET A 563 2.62 -7.19 1.30
CA MET A 563 3.49 -7.24 0.10
C MET A 563 3.71 -5.85 -0.51
N TRP A 564 4.96 -5.46 -0.84
CA TRP A 564 5.25 -4.15 -1.44
C TRP A 564 5.24 -4.18 -2.99
N HIS A 565 4.26 -3.50 -3.61
CA HIS A 565 4.12 -3.23 -5.05
C HIS A 565 4.28 -4.41 -6.04
N PRO A 566 3.71 -5.61 -5.84
CA PRO A 566 3.49 -6.49 -6.99
C PRO A 566 2.54 -5.78 -7.97
N ARG A 567 2.76 -5.95 -9.28
CA ARG A 567 1.95 -5.35 -10.36
C ARG A 567 1.78 -6.37 -11.46
N LEU A 568 0.95 -7.37 -11.19
CA LEU A 568 0.80 -8.58 -11.99
C LEU A 568 -0.68 -8.92 -12.15
N ILE A 569 -1.09 -9.22 -13.38
CA ILE A 569 -2.43 -9.68 -13.72
C ILE A 569 -2.30 -10.90 -14.61
N PHE A 570 -2.98 -11.98 -14.29
CA PHE A 570 -2.84 -13.22 -15.05
C PHE A 570 -4.10 -14.09 -15.00
N ASN A 571 -4.20 -14.98 -15.96
CA ASN A 571 -5.10 -16.13 -15.94
C ASN A 571 -4.42 -17.29 -16.69
N SER A 572 -5.14 -18.34 -17.06
CA SER A 572 -4.56 -19.47 -17.80
C SER A 572 -3.96 -19.09 -19.17
N ASP A 573 -4.36 -17.97 -19.75
CA ASP A 573 -4.08 -17.65 -21.15
C ASP A 573 -3.04 -16.54 -21.32
N PHE A 574 -2.81 -15.72 -20.30
CA PHE A 574 -1.81 -14.66 -20.35
C PHE A 574 -1.28 -14.28 -18.97
N VAL A 575 -0.11 -13.64 -18.99
CA VAL A 575 0.48 -12.97 -17.84
C VAL A 575 0.86 -11.55 -18.23
N ALA A 576 0.40 -10.55 -17.49
CA ALA A 576 0.65 -9.13 -17.74
C ALA A 576 1.26 -8.49 -16.50
N LEU A 577 2.31 -7.69 -16.68
CA LEU A 577 2.97 -7.00 -15.60
C LEU A 577 3.66 -5.72 -16.03
N GLY A 578 4.21 -5.01 -15.06
CA GLY A 578 5.13 -3.91 -15.29
C GLY A 578 4.88 -2.78 -14.31
N SER A 579 5.49 -1.64 -14.61
CA SER A 579 5.36 -0.47 -13.76
C SER A 579 4.09 0.30 -14.10
N TRP A 580 2.92 -0.26 -13.73
CA TRP A 580 1.63 0.41 -13.87
C TRP A 580 1.00 0.85 -12.53
N ASP A 581 0.51 2.08 -12.45
CA ASP A 581 -0.46 2.49 -11.42
C ASP A 581 -1.82 2.58 -12.12
N MET A 582 -2.81 1.78 -11.68
CA MET A 582 -4.15 1.93 -12.26
C MET A 582 -4.74 3.32 -11.93
N ALA A 583 -4.20 4.00 -10.91
CA ALA A 583 -4.52 5.38 -10.57
C ALA A 583 -4.55 6.31 -11.79
N HIS A 584 -5.57 7.16 -11.87
CA HIS A 584 -5.69 8.21 -12.87
C HIS A 584 -4.62 9.32 -12.73
N ILE A 585 -3.38 9.03 -13.11
CA ILE A 585 -2.27 9.99 -13.10
C ILE A 585 -2.00 10.43 -14.54
N LYS A 586 -2.23 11.72 -14.82
CA LYS A 586 -1.96 12.29 -16.15
C LYS A 586 -0.46 12.30 -16.43
N ASP A 587 -0.11 11.96 -17.68
CA ASP A 587 1.22 12.07 -18.26
C ASP A 587 2.30 11.25 -17.54
N GLN A 588 1.90 10.17 -16.87
CA GLN A 588 2.82 9.22 -16.24
C GLN A 588 3.39 8.26 -17.30
N LYS A 589 4.71 8.24 -17.42
CA LYS A 589 5.39 7.27 -18.29
C LYS A 589 5.45 5.92 -17.60
N GLU A 590 5.06 4.88 -18.32
CA GLU A 590 5.02 3.52 -17.80
C GLU A 590 5.47 2.53 -18.87
N LEU A 591 5.99 1.38 -18.42
CA LEU A 591 6.40 0.28 -19.29
C LEU A 591 5.78 -1.01 -18.76
N GLN A 592 5.13 -1.76 -19.64
CA GLN A 592 4.43 -3.00 -19.33
C GLN A 592 4.78 -4.09 -20.33
N ALA A 593 4.66 -5.33 -19.87
CA ALA A 593 4.81 -6.54 -20.65
C ALA A 593 3.55 -7.40 -20.56
N ILE A 594 3.20 -8.06 -21.65
CA ILE A 594 2.19 -9.12 -21.70
C ILE A 594 2.79 -10.33 -22.40
N VAL A 595 2.73 -11.48 -21.74
CA VAL A 595 3.06 -12.80 -22.30
C VAL A 595 1.76 -13.53 -22.62
N TYR A 596 1.56 -13.93 -23.87
CA TYR A 596 0.43 -14.73 -24.31
C TYR A 596 0.80 -16.21 -24.31
N LEU A 597 0.08 -16.99 -23.51
CA LEU A 597 0.27 -18.43 -23.39
C LEU A 597 -0.53 -19.18 -24.45
N ASN A 598 -1.67 -18.62 -24.86
CA ASN A 598 -2.54 -19.16 -25.89
C ASN A 598 -2.46 -18.34 -27.20
N ASP A 599 -2.25 -19.06 -28.30
CA ASP A 599 -2.21 -18.54 -29.67
C ASP A 599 -3.49 -17.83 -30.14
N GLU A 600 -4.65 -18.17 -29.56
CA GLU A 600 -5.95 -17.59 -29.93
C GLU A 600 -6.14 -16.14 -29.44
N LEU A 601 -5.35 -15.70 -28.44
CA LEU A 601 -5.41 -14.35 -27.88
C LEU A 601 -4.45 -13.37 -28.54
N ILE A 602 -3.67 -13.84 -29.52
CA ILE A 602 -2.72 -13.01 -30.27
C ILE A 602 -3.50 -11.95 -31.07
N PRO A 603 -3.31 -10.64 -30.81
CA PRO A 603 -3.99 -9.58 -31.56
C PRO A 603 -3.71 -9.71 -33.06
N GLY A 604 -4.74 -10.00 -33.86
CA GLY A 604 -4.64 -10.16 -35.32
C GLY A 604 -5.04 -11.53 -35.86
N LYS A 605 -5.10 -12.59 -35.04
CA LYS A 605 -5.71 -13.88 -35.44
C LYS A 605 -7.24 -13.78 -35.30
N LYS A 606 -7.96 -13.48 -36.40
CA LYS A 606 -9.44 -13.61 -36.43
C LYS A 606 -9.80 -15.06 -36.11
N LYS A 607 -10.77 -15.30 -35.20
CA LYS A 607 -11.41 -16.61 -35.03
C LYS A 607 -11.92 -17.06 -36.41
N LYS A 608 -11.32 -18.09 -37.00
CA LYS A 608 -12.03 -18.89 -37.99
C LYS A 608 -13.21 -19.49 -37.23
N LYS A 609 -14.41 -18.96 -37.46
CA LYS A 609 -15.64 -19.64 -37.03
C LYS A 609 -15.56 -21.03 -37.64
N LYS A 610 -15.43 -22.07 -36.82
CA LYS A 610 -15.72 -23.43 -37.27
C LYS A 610 -17.17 -23.40 -37.73
N LYS A 611 -17.37 -23.64 -39.03
CA LYS A 611 -18.68 -23.93 -39.60
C LYS A 611 -19.08 -25.34 -39.19
#